data_AF-A0A1I4P1Q7-F1
#
_entry.id   AF-A0A1I4P1Q7-F1
#
_cell.length_a   1.000
_cell.length_b   1.000
_cell.length_c   1.000
_cell.angle_alpha   90.00
_cell.angle_beta   90.00
_cell.angle_gamma   90.00
#
_symmetry.space_group_name_H-M   'P 1'
#
loop_
_entity.id
_entity.type
_entity.pdbx_description
1 polymer ?
#
loop_
_entity_poly.entity_id
_entity_poly.type
_entity_poly.pdbx_seq_one_letter_code
_entity_poly.pdbx_strand_id
1 'polypeptide(L)' 'MKESRDYLEMSFRSIECFSNDGKLDAKELRQLLTIAERDGQIDDNEARVLRNIMSRVQPHEIDADMQVMLDVVLKKIGA' A
#
# COMPACT_ATOMS: atom_id res chain seq x y z
N MET A 1 20.69 -3.55 13.41
CA MET A 1 19.77 -3.51 12.26
C MET A 1 18.73 -2.46 12.60
N LYS A 2 18.65 -1.35 11.84
CA LYS A 2 17.56 -0.39 12.01
C LYS A 2 16.36 -1.02 11.31
N GLU A 3 15.43 -1.56 12.07
CA GLU A 3 14.13 -1.89 11.52
C GLU A 3 13.48 -0.56 11.12
N SER A 4 13.34 -0.35 9.82
CA SER A 4 12.67 0.78 9.23
C SER A 4 11.21 0.77 9.72
N ARG A 5 10.79 1.86 10.38
CA ARG A 5 9.47 1.97 11.03
C ARG A 5 8.36 2.33 10.04
N ASP A 6 8.69 2.29 8.76
CA ASP A 6 7.85 2.68 7.64
C ASP A 6 6.61 1.79 7.53
N TYR A 7 6.66 0.52 7.98
CA TYR A 7 5.48 -0.33 8.10
C TYR A 7 4.46 0.20 9.14
N LEU A 8 4.91 0.87 10.22
CA LEU A 8 4.01 1.50 11.20
C LEU A 8 3.37 2.75 10.59
N GLU A 9 4.15 3.56 9.87
CA GLU A 9 3.65 4.75 9.18
C GLU A 9 2.65 4.37 8.08
N MET A 10 2.94 3.33 7.30
CA MET A 10 2.00 2.77 6.33
C MET A 10 0.75 2.23 6.99
N SER A 11 0.87 1.48 8.09
CA SER A 11 -0.30 0.95 8.81
C SER A 11 -1.19 2.08 9.32
N PHE A 12 -0.60 3.13 9.88
CA PHE A 12 -1.31 4.31 10.36
C PHE A 12 -2.01 5.04 9.22
N ARG A 13 -1.27 5.35 8.15
CA ARG A 13 -1.84 6.00 6.96
C ARG A 13 -2.90 5.19 6.26
N SER A 14 -2.81 3.86 6.30
CA SER A 14 -3.84 3.00 5.74
C SER A 14 -5.13 3.12 6.51
N ILE A 15 -5.06 3.19 7.85
CA ILE A 15 -6.23 3.44 8.68
C ILE A 15 -6.84 4.81 8.33
N GLU A 16 -6.01 5.83 8.10
CA GLU A 16 -6.50 7.16 7.67
C GLU A 16 -7.18 7.13 6.29
N CYS A 17 -6.63 6.42 5.30
CA CYS A 17 -7.27 6.25 3.98
C CYS A 17 -8.67 5.64 4.12
N PHE A 18 -8.77 4.52 4.84
CA PHE A 18 -10.06 3.86 5.09
C PHE A 18 -10.98 4.66 6.02
N SER A 19 -10.47 5.58 6.85
CA SER A 19 -11.31 6.35 7.77
C SER A 19 -11.90 7.63 7.15
N ASN A 20 -11.32 8.15 6.06
CA ASN A 20 -11.75 9.42 5.46
C ASN A 20 -12.90 9.26 4.46
N ASP A 21 -12.75 8.39 3.46
CA ASP A 21 -13.81 8.09 2.47
C ASP A 21 -14.33 6.64 2.56
N GLY A 22 -13.71 5.80 3.41
CA GLY A 22 -14.02 4.36 3.45
C GLY A 22 -13.36 3.56 2.33
N LYS A 23 -12.62 4.22 1.44
CA LYS A 23 -12.14 3.68 0.18
C LYS A 23 -10.64 3.83 0.05
N LEU A 24 -10.05 2.97 -0.79
CA LEU A 24 -8.65 3.10 -1.18
C LEU A 24 -8.57 3.51 -2.64
N ASP A 25 -8.08 4.71 -2.90
CA ASP A 25 -7.80 5.19 -4.25
C ASP A 25 -6.36 4.90 -4.70
N ALA A 26 -6.13 4.90 -6.00
CA ALA A 26 -4.81 4.72 -6.60
C ALA A 26 -3.78 5.73 -6.09
N LYS A 27 -4.18 6.98 -5.82
CA LYS A 27 -3.29 7.99 -5.22
C LYS A 27 -2.82 7.60 -3.83
N GLU A 28 -3.72 7.05 -3.02
CA GLU A 28 -3.45 6.66 -1.65
C GLU A 28 -2.51 5.45 -1.60
N LEU A 29 -2.78 4.45 -2.44
CA LEU A 29 -1.91 3.28 -2.63
C LEU A 29 -0.53 3.71 -3.14
N ARG A 30 -0.45 4.67 -4.06
CA ARG A 30 0.82 5.23 -4.54
C ARG A 30 1.59 5.91 -3.43
N GLN A 31 0.92 6.69 -2.58
CA GLN A 31 1.59 7.32 -1.46
C GLN A 31 2.07 6.30 -0.42
N LEU A 32 1.36 5.20 -0.20
CA LEU A 32 1.83 4.11 0.66
C LEU A 32 3.06 3.44 0.07
N LEU A 33 3.04 3.17 -1.23
CA LEU A 33 4.17 2.63 -1.95
C LEU A 33 5.40 3.54 -1.86
N THR A 34 5.24 4.86 -2.01
CA THR A 34 6.35 5.81 -1.84
C THR A 34 6.99 5.74 -0.45
N ILE A 35 6.22 5.44 0.60
CA ILE A 35 6.75 5.25 1.96
C ILE A 35 7.52 3.94 2.03
N ALA A 36 6.95 2.84 1.53
CA ALA A 36 7.64 1.54 1.47
C ALA A 36 8.96 1.61 0.66
N GLU A 37 8.98 2.41 -0.40
CA GLU A 37 10.15 2.57 -1.24
C GLU A 37 11.17 3.59 -0.72
N ARG A 38 10.86 4.29 0.39
CA ARG A 38 11.70 5.36 0.91
C ARG A 38 13.09 4.87 1.31
N ASP A 39 13.17 3.65 1.85
CA ASP A 39 14.42 3.01 2.26
C ASP A 39 15.09 2.25 1.10
N GLY A 40 14.48 2.26 -0.10
CA GLY A 40 15.00 1.68 -1.33
C GLY A 40 14.73 0.18 -1.52
N GLN A 41 14.14 -0.48 -0.53
CA GLN A 41 13.74 -1.88 -0.59
C GLN A 41 12.44 -2.08 0.19
N ILE A 42 11.50 -2.83 -0.39
CA ILE A 42 10.28 -3.25 0.31
C ILE A 42 10.59 -4.53 1.09
N ASP A 43 10.48 -4.49 2.41
CA ASP A 43 10.68 -5.65 3.27
C ASP A 43 9.39 -6.47 3.51
N ASP A 44 9.50 -7.63 4.18
CA ASP A 44 8.36 -8.54 4.40
C ASP A 44 7.23 -7.89 5.20
N ASN A 45 7.54 -7.00 6.15
CA ASN A 45 6.52 -6.31 6.94
C ASN A 45 5.72 -5.33 6.08
N GLU A 46 6.43 -4.60 5.22
CA GLU A 46 5.84 -3.64 4.30
C GLU A 46 4.99 -4.33 3.22
N ALA A 47 5.51 -5.41 2.64
CA ALA A 47 4.76 -6.25 1.70
C ALA A 47 3.50 -6.84 2.34
N ARG A 48 3.57 -7.26 3.61
CA ARG A 48 2.40 -7.73 4.38
C ARG A 48 1.36 -6.64 4.57
N VAL A 49 1.79 -5.43 4.94
CA VAL A 49 0.88 -4.28 5.11
C VAL A 49 0.20 -3.95 3.78
N LEU A 50 0.97 -3.83 2.69
CA LEU A 50 0.46 -3.61 1.34
C LEU A 50 -0.55 -4.68 0.91
N ARG A 51 -0.24 -5.98 1.13
CA ARG A 51 -1.19 -7.08 0.82
C ARG A 51 -2.46 -7.01 1.65
N ASN A 52 -2.36 -6.70 2.94
CA ASN A 52 -3.53 -6.58 3.82
C ASN A 52 -4.45 -5.44 3.37
N ILE A 53 -3.86 -4.32 2.94
CA ILE A 53 -4.59 -3.17 2.39
C ILE A 53 -5.30 -3.56 1.09
N MET A 54 -4.57 -4.16 0.14
CA MET A 54 -5.13 -4.63 -1.13
C MET A 54 -6.28 -5.64 -0.92
N SER A 55 -6.16 -6.52 0.08
CA SER A 55 -7.20 -7.50 0.42
C SER A 55 -8.48 -6.88 0.97
N ARG A 56 -8.44 -5.62 1.43
CA ARG A 56 -9.61 -4.89 1.94
C ARG A 56 -10.32 -4.09 0.85
N VAL A 57 -9.63 -3.77 -0.25
CA VAL A 57 -10.19 -3.05 -1.40
C VAL A 57 -11.30 -3.90 -2.02
N GLN A 58 -12.47 -3.30 -2.19
CA GLN A 58 -13.56 -3.98 -2.84
C GLN A 58 -13.38 -3.97 -4.37
N PRO A 59 -13.83 -5.00 -5.09
CA PRO A 59 -13.68 -5.05 -6.54
C PRO A 59 -14.37 -3.90 -7.28
N HIS A 60 -15.37 -3.26 -6.67
CA HIS A 60 -16.04 -2.08 -7.24
C HIS A 60 -15.26 -0.77 -7.07
N GLU A 61 -14.21 -0.76 -6.27
CA GLU A 61 -13.30 0.38 -6.07
C GLU A 61 -12.07 0.30 -6.96
N ILE A 62 -11.89 -0.84 -7.64
CA ILE A 62 -10.77 -1.08 -8.53
C ILE A 62 -11.12 -0.49 -9.92
N ASP A 63 -10.84 0.80 -10.07
CA ASP A 63 -10.85 1.49 -11.37
C ASP A 63 -9.58 1.18 -12.19
N ALA A 64 -9.53 1.62 -13.45
CA ALA A 64 -8.37 1.46 -14.34
C ALA A 64 -7.06 1.99 -13.73
N ASP A 65 -7.08 3.14 -13.05
CA ASP A 65 -5.87 3.68 -12.39
C ASP A 65 -5.44 2.80 -11.20
N MET A 66 -6.41 2.27 -10.47
CA MET A 66 -6.18 1.38 -9.33
C MET A 66 -5.61 0.03 -9.79
N GLN A 67 -6.11 -0.53 -10.88
CA GLN A 67 -5.55 -1.74 -11.52
C GLN A 67 -4.08 -1.56 -11.85
N VAL A 68 -3.71 -0.43 -12.47
CA VAL A 68 -2.32 -0.14 -12.84
C VAL A 68 -1.46 -0.02 -11.59
N MET A 69 -1.92 0.66 -10.54
CA MET A 69 -1.18 0.77 -9.29
C MET A 69 -1.03 -0.59 -8.58
N LEU A 70 -2.05 -1.43 -8.58
CA LEU A 70 -1.97 -2.78 -8.03
C LEU A 70 -0.90 -3.60 -8.75
N ASP A 71 -0.84 -3.57 -10.08
CA ASP A 71 0.20 -4.27 -10.87
C ASP A 71 1.61 -3.76 -10.53
N VAL A 72 1.78 -2.45 -10.38
CA VAL A 72 3.05 -1.83 -9.98
C VAL A 72 3.48 -2.32 -8.59
N VAL A 73 2.57 -2.36 -7.63
CA VAL A 73 2.87 -2.83 -6.27
C VAL A 73 3.20 -4.32 -6.30
N LEU A 74 2.40 -5.15 -7.00
CA LEU A 74 2.61 -6.59 -7.14
C LEU A 74 4.00 -6.90 -7.72
N LYS A 75 4.41 -6.19 -8.78
CA LYS A 75 5.75 -6.29 -9.37
C LYS A 75 6.86 -5.96 -8.38
N LYS A 76 6.66 -4.96 -7.51
CA LYS A 76 7.67 -4.53 -6.53
C LYS A 76 7.79 -5.49 -5.35
N ILE A 77 6.68 -6.06 -4.89
CA ILE A 77 6.68 -7.05 -3.81
C ILE A 77 7.01 -8.48 -4.31
N GLY A 78 7.21 -8.67 -5.62
CA GLY A 78 7.56 -9.96 -6.22
C GLY A 78 6.48 -11.03 -6.06
N ALA A 79 5.20 -10.65 -6.07
CA ALA A 79 4.05 -11.56 -5.97
C ALA A 79 3.64 -12.15 -7.32
#